data_AF-A0A9W9JIR4-F1
#
_entry.id   AF-A0A9W9JIR4-F1
#
_cell.length_a   1.000
_cell.length_b   1.000
_cell.length_c   1.000
_cell.angle_alpha   90.00
_cell.angle_beta   90.00
_cell.angle_gamma   90.00
#
_symmetry.space_group_name_H-M   'P 1'
#
loop_
_entity.id
_entity.type
_entity.pdbx_description
1 polymer ?
#
loop_
_entity_poly.entity_id
_entity_poly.type
_entity_poly.pdbx_seq_one_letter_code
_entity_poly.pdbx_strand_id
1 'polypeptide(L)'
;MSFTQSISRWASVLLLLCLGLAHAHTVITYPGYRGNNLHTNGTIEEANGLGVAYDVKNGSYIYPYGMEWIYPCGGMPRSTNRTKWPVSGGAVAFQPGWFPGHATALIYINLGFGETPPNMSHPVVSPFQIVGPTNNPYPGTVCLPQVPLPANVSVSPGDYATIQLVETAKHGASLFNCVDIEFAEDGDASVETVTRDNCFNSSDISFEYMYTTSSIGSGAAMLQPPKLSAAAVVPLLLAVAFGVYIFQHHWTVRSLRPIAQSDDGISTPKSVIVEFCNRCGDDLTSPLSRHSPSKITHLKQHSPR
;
A
#
# COMPACT_ATOMS: atom_id res chain seq x y z
N MET A 1 -21.83 -39.22 25.66
CA MET A 1 -20.84 -38.27 26.20
C MET A 1 -20.89 -37.03 25.33
N SER A 2 -20.90 -35.82 25.89
CA SER A 2 -20.95 -34.57 25.11
C SER A 2 -19.67 -33.77 25.35
N PHE A 3 -18.96 -33.40 24.28
CA PHE A 3 -17.73 -32.60 24.34
C PHE A 3 -18.06 -31.13 24.03
N THR A 4 -18.59 -30.41 25.02
CA THR A 4 -18.67 -28.94 24.99
C THR A 4 -17.30 -28.35 25.34
N GLN A 5 -16.38 -28.38 24.37
CA GLN A 5 -15.04 -27.80 24.54
C GLN A 5 -15.14 -26.28 24.71
N SER A 6 -14.72 -25.78 25.88
CA SER A 6 -14.79 -24.35 26.19
C SER A 6 -13.76 -23.58 25.37
N ILE A 7 -14.23 -22.86 24.35
CA ILE A 7 -13.42 -21.91 23.59
C ILE A 7 -13.05 -20.76 24.55
N SER A 8 -11.76 -20.59 24.81
CA SER A 8 -11.27 -19.51 25.66
C SER A 8 -11.70 -18.15 25.12
N ARG A 9 -12.23 -17.27 25.98
CA ARG A 9 -12.60 -15.90 25.60
C ARG A 9 -11.44 -15.13 24.95
N TRP A 10 -10.20 -15.45 25.33
CA TRP A 10 -9.01 -14.88 24.70
C TRP A 10 -8.80 -15.33 23.26
N ALA A 11 -9.18 -16.57 22.91
CA ALA A 11 -9.16 -17.04 21.53
C ALA A 11 -10.21 -16.31 20.67
N SER A 12 -11.39 -16.00 21.24
CA SER A 12 -12.39 -15.16 20.57
C SER A 12 -11.89 -13.73 20.33
N VAL A 13 -11.21 -13.11 21.30
CA VAL A 13 -10.60 -11.78 21.14
C VAL A 13 -9.47 -11.79 20.10
N LEU A 14 -8.64 -12.83 20.07
CA LEU A 14 -7.60 -12.99 19.05
C LEU A 14 -8.18 -13.21 17.65
N LEU A 15 -9.23 -14.02 17.50
CA LEU A 15 -9.93 -14.17 16.20
C LEU A 15 -10.51 -12.84 15.72
N LEU A 16 -11.09 -12.05 16.63
CA LEU A 16 -11.64 -10.72 16.32
C LEU A 16 -10.55 -9.68 16.01
N LEU A 17 -9.32 -9.84 16.52
CA LEU A 17 -8.16 -9.01 16.12
C LEU A 17 -7.60 -9.39 14.73
N CYS A 18 -7.76 -10.66 14.32
CA CYS A 18 -7.29 -11.13 13.02
C CYS A 18 -8.26 -10.85 11.86
N LEU A 19 -9.45 -10.29 12.12
CA LEU A 19 -10.35 -9.78 11.09
C LEU A 19 -9.85 -8.42 10.56
N GLY A 20 -8.76 -8.47 9.80
CA GLY A 20 -8.30 -7.34 9.00
C GLY A 20 -9.37 -6.92 8.01
N LEU A 21 -9.95 -5.72 8.19
CA LEU A 21 -10.97 -5.15 7.32
C LEU A 21 -10.38 -4.67 5.99
N ALA A 22 -9.85 -5.62 5.20
CA ALA A 22 -9.49 -5.42 3.81
C ALA A 22 -10.77 -5.47 2.98
N HIS A 23 -11.39 -4.30 2.83
CA HIS A 23 -12.55 -4.08 1.98
C HIS A 23 -12.43 -2.65 1.45
N ALA A 24 -12.53 -2.47 0.14
CA ALA A 24 -11.77 -1.42 -0.54
C ALA A 24 -12.55 -0.09 -0.88
N HIS A 25 -13.33 0.94 -1.33
CA HIS A 25 -14.31 1.23 -2.43
C HIS A 25 -14.22 2.75 -2.77
N THR A 26 -13.20 3.19 -3.49
CA THR A 26 -12.97 4.63 -3.83
C THR A 26 -13.54 4.98 -5.21
N VAL A 27 -14.87 4.97 -5.28
CA VAL A 27 -15.64 4.88 -6.55
C VAL A 27 -15.62 6.19 -7.33
N ILE A 28 -15.18 6.14 -8.59
CA ILE A 28 -15.33 7.26 -9.53
C ILE A 28 -16.83 7.41 -9.88
N THR A 29 -17.39 8.60 -9.72
CA THR A 29 -18.81 8.90 -10.04
C THR A 29 -18.99 9.63 -11.36
N TYR A 30 -17.95 10.32 -11.84
CA TYR A 30 -17.90 10.93 -13.18
C TYR A 30 -16.44 11.03 -13.65
N PRO A 31 -16.09 10.77 -14.93
CA PRO A 31 -16.92 10.09 -15.93
C PRO A 31 -17.23 8.62 -15.56
N GLY A 32 -17.95 7.90 -16.42
CA GLY A 32 -18.55 6.60 -16.10
C GLY A 32 -17.53 5.51 -15.75
N TYR A 33 -17.64 4.97 -14.53
CA TYR A 33 -16.64 4.05 -13.98
C TYR A 33 -16.53 2.70 -14.72
N ARG A 34 -15.30 2.19 -14.93
CA ARG A 34 -15.00 0.98 -15.74
C ARG A 34 -15.81 -0.26 -15.35
N GLY A 35 -16.13 -0.43 -14.07
CA GLY A 35 -16.91 -1.56 -13.58
C GLY A 35 -16.80 -1.75 -12.07
N ASN A 36 -17.56 -2.69 -11.53
CA ASN A 36 -17.49 -3.04 -10.12
C ASN A 36 -16.21 -3.86 -9.83
N ASN A 37 -15.23 -3.26 -9.14
CA ASN A 37 -14.07 -3.93 -8.53
C ASN A 37 -14.12 -3.85 -6.98
N LEU A 38 -15.33 -3.73 -6.43
CA LEU A 38 -15.60 -3.68 -5.00
C LEU A 38 -15.69 -5.11 -4.41
N HIS A 39 -15.18 -6.09 -5.15
CA HIS A 39 -15.24 -7.52 -4.87
C HIS A 39 -14.02 -7.98 -4.06
N THR A 40 -14.29 -8.71 -2.99
CA THR A 40 -13.30 -9.39 -2.12
C THR A 40 -13.71 -10.86 -2.02
N ASN A 41 -12.80 -11.79 -2.32
CA ASN A 41 -13.10 -13.23 -2.33
C ASN A 41 -11.86 -14.10 -2.06
N GLY A 42 -12.10 -15.32 -1.56
CA GLY A 42 -11.06 -16.21 -1.07
C GLY A 42 -10.43 -15.73 0.25
N THR A 43 -9.38 -16.42 0.69
CA THR A 43 -8.64 -16.12 1.92
C THR A 43 -7.15 -15.86 1.64
N ILE A 44 -6.47 -15.23 2.60
CA ILE A 44 -5.02 -14.97 2.55
C ILE A 44 -4.25 -16.29 2.42
N GLU A 45 -4.74 -17.33 3.10
CA GLU A 45 -4.21 -18.68 3.12
C GLU A 45 -4.38 -19.39 1.77
N GLU A 46 -5.56 -19.30 1.14
CA GLU A 46 -5.80 -19.86 -0.20
C GLU A 46 -4.97 -19.15 -1.27
N ALA A 47 -4.72 -17.85 -1.11
CA ALA A 47 -3.85 -17.07 -1.98
C ALA A 47 -2.35 -17.21 -1.65
N ASN A 48 -1.98 -17.92 -0.58
CA ASN A 48 -0.61 -18.01 -0.06
C ASN A 48 0.05 -16.61 0.11
N GLY A 49 -0.71 -15.65 0.64
CA GLY A 49 -0.28 -14.26 0.87
C GLY A 49 -0.25 -13.35 -0.37
N LEU A 50 -0.65 -13.83 -1.55
CA LEU A 50 -0.69 -13.01 -2.77
C LEU A 50 -1.87 -12.03 -2.76
N GLY A 51 -1.69 -10.86 -3.37
CA GLY A 51 -2.78 -9.89 -3.60
C GLY A 51 -3.85 -10.40 -4.58
N VAL A 52 -3.43 -11.20 -5.57
CA VAL A 52 -4.29 -12.00 -6.45
C VAL A 52 -3.70 -13.40 -6.56
N ALA A 53 -4.54 -14.42 -6.49
CA ALA A 53 -4.17 -15.80 -6.83
C ALA A 53 -5.17 -16.41 -7.80
N TYR A 54 -4.74 -17.38 -8.61
CA TYR A 54 -5.63 -18.15 -9.47
C TYR A 54 -6.04 -19.45 -8.75
N ASP A 55 -7.32 -19.56 -8.39
CA ASP A 55 -7.86 -20.77 -7.79
C ASP A 55 -8.17 -21.82 -8.86
N VAL A 56 -7.27 -22.80 -8.97
CA VAL A 56 -7.38 -23.94 -9.89
C VAL A 56 -8.60 -24.85 -9.64
N LYS A 57 -9.28 -24.74 -8.49
CA LYS A 57 -10.52 -25.51 -8.19
C LYS A 57 -11.75 -24.83 -8.79
N ASN A 58 -11.84 -23.51 -8.63
CA ASN A 58 -12.96 -22.69 -9.10
C ASN A 58 -12.71 -22.06 -10.49
N GLY A 59 -11.52 -22.24 -11.07
CA GLY A 59 -11.15 -21.76 -12.40
C GLY A 59 -11.05 -20.24 -12.54
N SER A 60 -10.95 -19.51 -11.43
CA SER A 60 -11.12 -18.05 -11.34
C SER A 60 -10.06 -17.40 -10.45
N TYR A 61 -9.98 -16.07 -10.49
CA TYR A 61 -9.09 -15.31 -9.61
C TYR A 61 -9.76 -15.01 -8.25
N ILE A 62 -8.96 -15.11 -7.19
CA ILE A 62 -9.32 -14.68 -5.83
C ILE A 62 -8.52 -13.43 -5.44
N TYR A 63 -9.20 -12.51 -4.77
CA TYR A 63 -8.74 -11.20 -4.35
C TYR A 63 -8.97 -11.07 -2.83
N PRO A 64 -8.12 -11.67 -1.98
CA PRO A 64 -8.40 -11.80 -0.55
C PRO A 64 -8.29 -10.49 0.22
N TYR A 65 -7.72 -9.44 -0.39
CA TYR A 65 -7.73 -8.07 0.13
C TYR A 65 -8.80 -7.17 -0.52
N GLY A 66 -9.40 -7.61 -1.63
CA GLY A 66 -10.26 -6.82 -2.51
C GLY A 66 -9.59 -6.44 -3.84
N MET A 67 -10.37 -6.30 -4.91
CA MET A 67 -9.82 -6.02 -6.25
C MET A 67 -9.17 -4.64 -6.38
N GLU A 68 -9.67 -3.57 -5.74
CA GLU A 68 -9.12 -2.19 -5.92
C GLU A 68 -7.61 -2.06 -5.63
N TRP A 69 -7.05 -2.88 -4.74
CA TRP A 69 -5.61 -2.83 -4.39
C TRP A 69 -4.68 -3.27 -5.53
N ILE A 70 -5.24 -3.78 -6.64
CA ILE A 70 -4.48 -4.37 -7.73
C ILE A 70 -4.18 -3.32 -8.81
N TYR A 71 -2.95 -2.86 -8.85
CA TYR A 71 -2.49 -1.95 -9.91
C TYR A 71 -2.39 -2.67 -11.27
N PRO A 72 -2.88 -2.06 -12.38
CA PRO A 72 -3.74 -0.87 -12.46
C PRO A 72 -5.24 -1.24 -12.41
N CYS A 73 -6.10 -0.26 -12.10
CA CYS A 73 -7.55 -0.33 -12.30
C CYS A 73 -8.26 -1.49 -11.57
N GLY A 74 -7.75 -1.89 -10.40
CA GLY A 74 -8.20 -3.03 -9.63
C GLY A 74 -8.14 -4.36 -10.38
N GLY A 75 -7.15 -4.51 -11.26
CA GLY A 75 -6.98 -5.68 -12.13
C GLY A 75 -8.06 -5.86 -13.20
N MET A 76 -9.02 -4.92 -13.34
CA MET A 76 -10.09 -5.05 -14.33
C MET A 76 -9.57 -4.89 -15.77
N PRO A 77 -10.05 -5.71 -16.73
CA PRO A 77 -9.81 -5.47 -18.16
C PRO A 77 -10.44 -4.13 -18.59
N ARG A 78 -9.95 -3.55 -19.70
CA ARG A 78 -10.52 -2.32 -20.24
C ARG A 78 -12.00 -2.47 -20.63
N SER A 79 -12.77 -1.41 -20.46
CA SER A 79 -14.09 -1.29 -21.05
C SER A 79 -14.00 -1.15 -22.58
N THR A 80 -15.05 -1.61 -23.26
CA THR A 80 -15.35 -1.26 -24.65
C THR A 80 -16.35 -0.11 -24.76
N ASN A 81 -17.16 0.12 -23.72
CA ASN A 81 -18.03 1.28 -23.58
C ASN A 81 -17.24 2.42 -22.93
N ARG A 82 -16.84 3.43 -23.72
CA ARG A 82 -15.99 4.54 -23.28
C ARG A 82 -16.80 5.82 -23.11
N THR A 83 -16.53 6.59 -22.07
CA THR A 83 -17.13 7.93 -21.93
C THR A 83 -16.39 8.92 -22.83
N LYS A 84 -17.14 9.82 -23.49
CA LYS A 84 -16.57 10.92 -24.25
C LYS A 84 -16.04 12.00 -23.29
N TRP A 85 -14.83 12.49 -23.53
CA TRP A 85 -14.16 13.46 -22.65
C TRP A 85 -13.40 14.51 -23.48
N PRO A 86 -13.35 15.79 -23.09
CA PRO A 86 -12.88 16.85 -23.99
C PRO A 86 -11.36 16.80 -24.26
N VAL A 87 -10.95 17.21 -25.46
CA VAL A 87 -9.53 17.37 -25.82
C VAL A 87 -8.80 18.42 -24.97
N SER A 88 -9.48 19.41 -24.41
CA SER A 88 -8.90 20.36 -23.44
C SER A 88 -8.79 19.82 -22.00
N GLY A 89 -9.28 18.61 -21.75
CA GLY A 89 -9.52 18.06 -20.42
C GLY A 89 -10.96 18.32 -19.93
N GLY A 90 -11.35 17.67 -18.84
CA GLY A 90 -12.71 17.77 -18.29
C GLY A 90 -12.79 17.35 -16.82
N ALA A 91 -13.99 17.32 -16.27
CA ALA A 91 -14.19 17.01 -14.85
C ALA A 91 -13.86 15.54 -14.52
N VAL A 92 -13.47 15.31 -13.25
CA VAL A 92 -13.39 13.99 -12.62
C VAL A 92 -13.95 14.11 -11.20
N ALA A 93 -14.93 13.27 -10.86
CA ALA A 93 -15.56 13.19 -9.54
C ALA A 93 -15.53 11.76 -8.98
N PHE A 94 -15.37 11.64 -7.67
CA PHE A 94 -15.27 10.35 -6.96
C PHE A 94 -15.75 10.43 -5.51
N GLN A 95 -16.02 9.27 -4.92
CA GLN A 95 -16.43 9.09 -3.53
C GLN A 95 -15.34 8.33 -2.76
N PRO A 96 -14.53 9.02 -1.93
CA PRO A 96 -13.42 8.38 -1.21
C PRO A 96 -13.86 7.64 0.05
N GLY A 97 -14.93 8.14 0.70
CA GLY A 97 -15.17 7.89 2.12
C GLY A 97 -15.74 6.54 2.51
N TRP A 98 -15.96 5.60 1.59
CA TRP A 98 -16.80 4.42 1.88
C TRP A 98 -16.16 3.41 2.87
N PHE A 99 -14.85 3.50 3.15
CA PHE A 99 -14.14 2.53 4.02
C PHE A 99 -13.29 3.17 5.13
N PRO A 100 -13.14 2.50 6.29
CA PRO A 100 -12.32 2.99 7.39
C PRO A 100 -10.84 3.10 7.00
N GLY A 101 -10.12 4.00 7.66
CA GLY A 101 -8.71 4.32 7.36
C GLY A 101 -8.52 5.66 6.63
N HIS A 102 -9.52 6.10 5.85
CA HIS A 102 -9.43 7.22 4.91
C HIS A 102 -9.82 8.59 5.51
N ALA A 103 -9.73 8.78 6.84
CA ALA A 103 -9.93 10.13 7.42
C ALA A 103 -8.91 11.16 6.91
N THR A 104 -7.79 10.68 6.39
CA THR A 104 -6.97 11.39 5.39
C THR A 104 -6.53 10.36 4.34
N ALA A 105 -6.37 10.79 3.09
CA ALA A 105 -5.83 9.97 2.02
C ALA A 105 -5.15 10.85 0.96
N LEU A 106 -4.13 10.32 0.26
CA LEU A 106 -3.45 11.06 -0.82
C LEU A 106 -4.05 10.68 -2.18
N ILE A 107 -4.43 11.68 -2.96
CA ILE A 107 -5.05 11.52 -4.27
C ILE A 107 -4.05 11.84 -5.38
N TYR A 108 -4.00 10.95 -6.37
CA TYR A 108 -3.33 11.15 -7.65
C TYR A 108 -4.36 10.92 -8.77
N ILE A 109 -4.29 11.73 -9.83
CA ILE A 109 -5.00 11.43 -11.08
C ILE A 109 -3.97 11.37 -12.20
N ASN A 110 -3.96 10.24 -12.91
CA ASN A 110 -3.03 9.92 -13.98
C ASN A 110 -3.78 9.60 -15.28
N LEU A 111 -3.15 9.83 -16.42
CA LEU A 111 -3.59 9.30 -17.71
C LEU A 111 -2.66 8.19 -18.21
N GLY A 112 -3.26 7.16 -18.79
CA GLY A 112 -2.62 6.25 -19.75
C GLY A 112 -3.19 6.47 -21.15
N PHE A 113 -2.34 6.63 -22.16
CA PHE A 113 -2.77 6.89 -23.55
C PHE A 113 -2.79 5.62 -24.41
N GLY A 114 -3.66 5.61 -25.42
CA GLY A 114 -3.90 4.48 -26.32
C GLY A 114 -5.09 3.62 -25.89
N GLU A 115 -5.52 2.69 -26.76
CA GLU A 115 -6.68 1.84 -26.48
C GLU A 115 -6.43 0.88 -25.30
N THR A 116 -5.20 0.39 -25.16
CA THR A 116 -4.72 -0.38 -24.01
C THR A 116 -3.42 0.27 -23.53
N PRO A 117 -3.48 1.20 -22.57
CA PRO A 117 -2.28 1.94 -22.16
C PRO A 117 -1.20 1.02 -21.57
N PRO A 118 0.08 1.19 -21.95
CA PRO A 118 1.17 0.37 -21.42
C PRO A 118 1.54 0.71 -19.97
N ASN A 119 1.11 1.88 -19.47
CA ASN A 119 1.28 2.35 -18.09
C ASN A 119 0.36 3.56 -17.84
N MET A 120 0.25 3.96 -16.56
CA MET A 120 -0.49 5.15 -16.11
C MET A 120 0.45 6.26 -15.61
N SER A 121 1.54 6.55 -16.32
CA SER A 121 2.65 7.37 -15.79
C SER A 121 2.55 8.88 -16.09
N HIS A 122 1.38 9.38 -16.49
CA HIS A 122 1.18 10.81 -16.80
C HIS A 122 0.30 11.46 -15.72
N PRO A 123 0.85 11.91 -14.58
CA PRO A 123 0.10 12.66 -13.59
C PRO A 123 -0.39 13.98 -14.19
N VAL A 124 -1.70 14.24 -14.07
CA VAL A 124 -2.38 15.41 -14.66
C VAL A 124 -2.77 16.47 -13.63
N VAL A 125 -2.68 16.14 -12.34
CA VAL A 125 -2.83 17.09 -11.23
C VAL A 125 -1.65 16.93 -10.26
N SER A 126 -1.33 18.00 -9.53
CA SER A 126 -0.42 17.89 -8.38
C SER A 126 -1.09 17.03 -7.29
N PRO A 127 -0.40 16.07 -6.67
CA PRO A 127 -0.97 15.27 -5.61
C PRO A 127 -1.47 16.11 -4.43
N PHE A 128 -2.65 15.78 -3.91
CA PHE A 128 -3.28 16.49 -2.81
C PHE A 128 -3.78 15.48 -1.76
N GLN A 129 -3.81 15.90 -0.51
CA GLN A 129 -4.46 15.14 0.55
C GLN A 129 -5.93 15.56 0.65
N ILE A 130 -6.82 14.58 0.76
CA ILE A 130 -8.17 14.81 1.26
C ILE A 130 -8.20 14.53 2.77
N VAL A 131 -9.06 15.24 3.49
CA VAL A 131 -9.32 15.03 4.93
C VAL A 131 -10.83 14.93 5.13
N GLY A 132 -11.29 13.76 5.58
CA GLY A 132 -12.70 13.44 5.81
C GLY A 132 -13.12 13.57 7.28
N PRO A 133 -14.43 13.52 7.57
CA PRO A 133 -14.97 13.84 8.89
C PRO A 133 -14.67 12.77 9.95
N THR A 134 -14.47 11.51 9.57
CA THR A 134 -14.17 10.40 10.49
C THR A 134 -13.26 9.36 9.85
N ASN A 135 -12.70 8.46 10.68
CA ASN A 135 -11.93 7.29 10.22
C ASN A 135 -12.82 6.03 10.02
N ASN A 136 -14.14 6.20 10.05
CA ASN A 136 -15.15 5.21 9.67
C ASN A 136 -15.71 5.59 8.28
N PRO A 137 -16.52 4.74 7.62
CA PRO A 137 -17.22 5.10 6.41
C PRO A 137 -18.03 6.41 6.53
N TYR A 138 -17.89 7.29 5.54
CA TYR A 138 -18.66 8.53 5.36
C TYR A 138 -19.11 8.69 3.89
N PRO A 139 -20.32 9.21 3.64
CA PRO A 139 -20.73 9.59 2.29
C PRO A 139 -20.04 10.90 1.88
N GLY A 140 -19.88 11.14 0.58
CA GLY A 140 -19.50 12.45 0.06
C GLY A 140 -18.73 12.36 -1.25
N THR A 141 -18.78 13.44 -2.02
CA THR A 141 -18.16 13.54 -3.34
C THR A 141 -17.00 14.53 -3.29
N VAL A 142 -15.91 14.18 -3.94
CA VAL A 142 -14.85 15.08 -4.39
C VAL A 142 -15.00 15.24 -5.90
N CYS A 143 -14.98 16.47 -6.41
CA CYS A 143 -14.85 16.75 -7.83
C CYS A 143 -13.76 17.79 -8.13
N LEU A 144 -12.91 17.45 -9.09
CA LEU A 144 -12.07 18.40 -9.81
C LEU A 144 -12.80 18.76 -11.11
N PRO A 145 -13.32 20.00 -11.26
CA PRO A 145 -14.15 20.37 -12.42
C PRO A 145 -13.37 20.48 -13.73
N GLN A 146 -12.04 20.60 -13.67
CA GLN A 146 -11.14 20.49 -14.81
C GLN A 146 -9.88 19.72 -14.40
N VAL A 147 -9.69 18.54 -14.98
CA VAL A 147 -8.43 17.80 -15.00
C VAL A 147 -7.82 18.02 -16.39
N PRO A 148 -6.63 18.64 -16.50
CA PRO A 148 -6.03 18.99 -17.79
C PRO A 148 -5.34 17.80 -18.45
N LEU A 149 -4.83 17.99 -19.67
CA LEU A 149 -3.83 17.10 -20.25
C LEU A 149 -2.43 17.37 -19.66
N PRO A 150 -1.49 16.39 -19.72
CA PRO A 150 -0.10 16.59 -19.35
C PRO A 150 0.58 17.62 -20.27
N ALA A 151 1.54 18.37 -19.72
CA ALA A 151 2.27 19.37 -20.49
C ALA A 151 2.99 18.74 -21.70
N ASN A 152 2.84 19.39 -22.86
CA ASN A 152 3.37 18.94 -24.17
C ASN A 152 2.73 17.66 -24.75
N VAL A 153 1.59 17.20 -24.21
CA VAL A 153 0.77 16.15 -24.84
C VAL A 153 -0.43 16.79 -25.54
N SER A 154 -0.62 16.46 -26.81
CA SER A 154 -1.81 16.80 -27.61
C SER A 154 -2.50 15.51 -28.06
N VAL A 155 -3.82 15.49 -28.00
CA VAL A 155 -4.68 14.38 -28.44
C VAL A 155 -5.75 14.91 -29.41
N SER A 156 -6.29 14.01 -30.23
CA SER A 156 -7.32 14.32 -31.23
C SER A 156 -8.66 13.67 -30.87
N PRO A 157 -9.80 14.19 -31.37
CA PRO A 157 -11.07 13.47 -31.27
C PRO A 157 -10.96 12.06 -31.85
N GLY A 158 -11.46 11.06 -31.12
CA GLY A 158 -11.32 9.64 -31.46
C GLY A 158 -10.09 8.95 -30.86
N ASP A 159 -9.12 9.68 -30.30
CA ASP A 159 -8.03 9.06 -29.53
C ASP A 159 -8.57 8.40 -28.25
N TYR A 160 -7.94 7.30 -27.84
CA TYR A 160 -8.31 6.58 -26.62
C TYR A 160 -7.33 6.85 -25.47
N ALA A 161 -7.85 6.87 -24.25
CA ALA A 161 -7.08 6.88 -23.03
C ALA A 161 -7.82 6.17 -21.88
N THR A 162 -7.15 6.03 -20.75
CA THR A 162 -7.74 5.64 -19.47
C THR A 162 -7.34 6.66 -18.42
N ILE A 163 -8.32 7.27 -17.75
CA ILE A 163 -8.11 8.05 -16.52
C ILE A 163 -7.93 7.06 -15.38
N GLN A 164 -6.90 7.21 -14.56
CA GLN A 164 -6.71 6.48 -13.30
C GLN A 164 -6.78 7.46 -12.13
N LEU A 165 -7.72 7.20 -11.21
CA LEU A 165 -7.68 7.67 -9.84
C LEU A 165 -6.81 6.71 -9.01
N VAL A 166 -5.91 7.27 -8.19
CA VAL A 166 -5.23 6.54 -7.13
C VAL A 166 -5.53 7.20 -5.80
N GLU A 167 -6.05 6.44 -4.84
CA GLU A 167 -6.20 6.88 -3.45
C GLU A 167 -5.27 6.07 -2.54
N THR A 168 -4.30 6.74 -1.92
CA THR A 168 -3.37 6.11 -0.96
C THR A 168 -3.87 6.34 0.47
N ALA A 169 -4.22 5.25 1.15
CA ALA A 169 -4.62 5.26 2.54
C ALA A 169 -3.45 5.65 3.48
N LYS A 170 -3.75 6.02 4.73
CA LYS A 170 -2.75 6.41 5.75
C LYS A 170 -1.60 5.43 5.98
N HIS A 171 -1.80 4.16 5.65
CA HIS A 171 -0.79 3.09 5.78
C HIS A 171 -0.03 2.79 4.47
N GLY A 172 -0.10 3.68 3.47
CA GLY A 172 0.69 3.62 2.24
C GLY A 172 0.20 2.63 1.17
N ALA A 173 -0.74 1.74 1.49
CA ALA A 173 -1.43 0.94 0.47
C ALA A 173 -2.36 1.84 -0.36
N SER A 174 -2.52 1.50 -1.64
CA SER A 174 -3.23 2.35 -2.61
C SER A 174 -4.33 1.60 -3.35
N LEU A 175 -5.41 2.31 -3.62
CA LEU A 175 -6.61 1.88 -4.31
C LEU A 175 -6.57 2.43 -5.74
N PHE A 176 -6.86 1.60 -6.74
CA PHE A 176 -6.65 1.91 -8.15
C PHE A 176 -7.94 1.80 -8.96
N ASN A 177 -8.55 2.94 -9.27
CA ASN A 177 -9.81 2.98 -10.02
C ASN A 177 -9.65 3.75 -11.33
N CYS A 178 -10.36 3.33 -12.38
CA CYS A 178 -10.17 3.85 -13.73
C CYS A 178 -11.46 4.08 -14.52
N VAL A 179 -11.44 5.08 -15.40
CA VAL A 179 -12.42 5.29 -16.47
C VAL A 179 -11.73 5.16 -17.83
N ASP A 180 -12.30 4.37 -18.73
CA ASP A 180 -11.86 4.34 -20.13
C ASP A 180 -12.58 5.41 -20.92
N ILE A 181 -11.81 6.33 -21.52
CA ILE A 181 -12.33 7.47 -22.27
C ILE A 181 -11.99 7.38 -23.76
N GLU A 182 -12.76 8.09 -24.55
CA GLU A 182 -12.43 8.49 -25.92
C GLU A 182 -12.48 10.02 -25.98
N PHE A 183 -11.49 10.65 -26.59
CA PHE A 183 -11.45 12.10 -26.70
C PHE A 183 -12.49 12.61 -27.70
N ALA A 184 -13.08 13.76 -27.39
CA ALA A 184 -14.08 14.45 -28.21
C ALA A 184 -13.76 15.95 -28.29
N GLU A 185 -14.33 16.64 -29.28
CA GLU A 185 -14.15 18.09 -29.42
C GLU A 185 -14.74 18.84 -28.21
N ASP A 186 -14.14 20.00 -27.87
CA ASP A 186 -14.59 20.80 -26.73
C ASP A 186 -16.01 21.34 -27.01
N GLY A 187 -17.01 20.83 -26.28
CA GLY A 187 -18.42 21.16 -26.48
C GLY A 187 -19.18 20.19 -27.41
N ASP A 188 -18.58 19.06 -27.80
CA ASP A 188 -19.29 17.96 -28.47
C ASP A 188 -20.48 17.47 -27.61
N ALA A 189 -21.66 17.38 -28.21
CA ALA A 189 -22.92 17.03 -27.53
C ALA A 189 -22.97 15.59 -27.00
N SER A 190 -21.97 14.76 -27.31
CA SER A 190 -21.77 13.41 -26.75
C SER A 190 -20.93 13.40 -25.46
N VAL A 191 -20.27 14.50 -25.10
CA VAL A 191 -19.70 14.71 -23.76
C VAL A 191 -20.84 15.05 -22.79
N GLU A 192 -20.96 14.30 -21.69
CA GLU A 192 -21.97 14.56 -20.67
C GLU A 192 -21.68 15.90 -19.96
N THR A 193 -22.65 16.83 -20.01
CA THR A 193 -22.54 18.15 -19.37
C THR A 193 -22.21 18.04 -17.88
N VAL A 194 -21.15 18.72 -17.46
CA VAL A 194 -20.79 18.84 -16.05
C VAL A 194 -21.79 19.76 -15.34
N THR A 195 -22.52 19.22 -14.35
CA THR A 195 -23.48 19.95 -13.51
C THR A 195 -23.14 19.77 -12.03
N ARG A 196 -23.92 20.42 -11.15
CA ARG A 196 -23.83 20.22 -9.69
C ARG A 196 -24.30 18.83 -9.23
N ASP A 197 -24.85 18.01 -10.11
CA ASP A 197 -25.41 16.69 -9.81
C ASP A 197 -24.37 15.58 -10.03
N ASN A 198 -23.53 15.71 -11.06
CA ASN A 198 -22.42 14.78 -11.34
C ASN A 198 -21.04 15.28 -10.83
N CYS A 199 -20.87 16.60 -10.65
CA CYS A 199 -19.64 17.21 -10.13
C CYS A 199 -19.93 18.22 -9.01
N PHE A 200 -19.68 17.80 -7.77
CA PHE A 200 -19.72 18.66 -6.60
C PHE A 200 -18.70 18.23 -5.54
N ASN A 201 -18.39 19.13 -4.62
CA ASN A 201 -17.59 18.86 -3.43
C ASN A 201 -18.50 18.88 -2.20
N SER A 202 -18.47 17.83 -1.38
CA SER A 202 -19.14 17.80 -0.08
C SER A 202 -18.43 18.74 0.91
N SER A 203 -19.20 19.35 1.83
CA SER A 203 -18.70 20.35 2.78
C SER A 203 -17.92 19.80 3.97
N ASP A 204 -17.99 18.49 4.20
CA ASP A 204 -17.32 17.75 5.27
C ASP A 204 -16.03 17.05 4.81
N ILE A 205 -15.70 17.13 3.52
CA ILE A 205 -14.41 16.74 2.96
C ILE A 205 -13.60 18.01 2.67
N SER A 206 -12.36 18.08 3.15
CA SER A 206 -11.46 19.21 2.93
C SER A 206 -10.19 18.79 2.18
N PHE A 207 -9.49 19.76 1.60
CA PHE A 207 -8.37 19.57 0.67
C PHE A 207 -7.12 20.24 1.23
N GLU A 208 -6.02 19.50 1.28
CA GLU A 208 -4.71 19.99 1.73
C GLU A 208 -3.67 19.77 0.64
N TYR A 209 -2.96 20.83 0.24
CA TYR A 209 -1.90 20.73 -0.76
C TYR A 209 -0.62 20.12 -0.17
N MET A 210 -0.09 19.09 -0.82
CA MET A 210 1.24 18.59 -0.51
C MET A 210 2.30 19.59 -1.00
N TYR A 211 3.25 19.95 -0.14
CA TYR A 211 4.41 20.75 -0.50
C TYR A 211 5.69 20.02 -0.13
N THR A 212 6.70 20.06 -1.01
CA THR A 212 8.04 19.56 -0.71
C THR A 212 8.84 20.62 0.01
N THR A 213 9.66 20.20 0.98
CA THR A 213 10.63 21.07 1.64
C THR A 213 12.01 20.46 1.55
N SER A 214 12.96 21.19 0.96
CA SER A 214 14.35 20.76 0.79
C SER A 214 15.12 20.74 2.12
N SER A 215 14.69 21.54 3.11
CA SER A 215 14.93 21.27 4.52
C SER A 215 14.07 22.19 5.42
N ILE A 216 13.48 21.64 6.48
CA ILE A 216 13.14 22.43 7.68
C ILE A 216 14.46 22.62 8.44
N GLY A 217 15.21 23.65 8.06
CA GLY A 217 16.64 23.83 8.39
C GLY A 217 17.00 23.56 9.85
N SER A 218 17.58 22.38 10.11
CA SER A 218 17.98 21.86 11.44
C SER A 218 16.92 21.88 12.56
N GLY A 219 15.66 22.24 12.24
CA GLY A 219 14.57 22.44 13.19
C GLY A 219 13.60 21.26 13.29
N ALA A 220 13.78 20.23 12.47
CA ALA A 220 13.13 18.94 12.70
C ALA A 220 13.52 18.44 14.10
N ALA A 221 12.53 18.28 14.98
CA ALA A 221 12.75 17.82 16.34
C ALA A 221 13.23 16.36 16.33
N MET A 222 14.55 16.17 16.21
CA MET A 222 15.22 14.88 16.34
C MET A 222 14.73 14.26 17.64
N LEU A 223 13.99 13.14 17.53
CA LEU A 223 13.33 12.47 18.65
C LEU A 223 14.36 12.25 19.76
N GLN A 224 14.32 13.10 20.79
CA GLN A 224 15.23 12.94 21.91
C GLN A 224 14.85 11.62 22.57
N PRO A 225 15.75 10.61 22.62
CA PRO A 225 15.47 9.40 23.37
C PRO A 225 15.13 9.85 24.81
N PRO A 226 14.07 9.31 25.42
CA PRO A 226 13.53 9.86 26.66
C PRO A 226 14.65 9.95 27.68
N LYS A 227 14.96 11.17 28.12
CA LYS A 227 16.08 11.43 29.02
C LYS A 227 15.85 10.64 30.30
N LEU A 228 16.56 9.52 30.42
CA LEU A 228 16.64 8.74 31.65
C LEU A 228 17.28 9.63 32.70
N SER A 229 16.41 10.34 33.44
CA SER A 229 16.83 11.19 34.55
C SER A 229 17.68 10.35 35.49
N ALA A 230 18.79 10.91 35.99
CA ALA A 230 19.65 10.23 36.95
C ALA A 230 18.86 9.75 38.20
N ALA A 231 17.74 10.42 38.51
CA ALA A 231 16.78 10.01 39.54
C ALA A 231 16.16 8.61 39.33
N ALA A 232 16.15 8.06 38.12
CA ALA A 232 15.71 6.69 37.84
C ALA A 232 16.83 5.64 38.07
N VAL A 233 18.11 6.06 38.01
CA VAL A 233 19.27 5.18 38.22
C VAL A 233 19.55 4.99 39.72
N VAL A 234 19.34 6.03 40.53
CA VAL A 234 19.53 5.99 41.99
C VAL A 234 18.75 4.85 42.69
N PRO A 235 17.41 4.69 42.52
CA PRO A 235 16.66 3.61 43.18
C PRO A 235 17.08 2.22 42.67
N LEU A 236 17.49 2.11 41.40
CA LEU A 236 17.99 0.84 40.85
C LEU A 236 19.32 0.44 41.50
N LEU A 237 20.26 1.39 41.64
CA LEU A 237 21.54 1.17 42.32
C LEU A 237 21.35 0.88 43.81
N LEU A 238 20.41 1.55 44.48
CA LEU A 238 20.07 1.26 45.88
C LEU A 238 19.45 -0.13 46.05
N ALA A 239 18.57 -0.56 45.14
CA ALA A 239 18.00 -1.91 45.16
C ALA A 239 19.07 -2.99 44.93
N VAL A 240 20.01 -2.76 44.00
CA VAL A 240 21.17 -3.65 43.77
C VAL A 240 22.09 -3.69 44.99
N ALA A 241 22.43 -2.55 45.58
CA ALA A 241 23.28 -2.47 46.77
C ALA A 241 22.64 -3.17 47.98
N PHE A 242 21.33 -2.99 48.19
CA PHE A 242 20.58 -3.66 49.25
C PHE A 242 20.47 -5.17 49.01
N GLY A 243 20.28 -5.60 47.76
CA GLY A 243 20.31 -7.01 47.36
C GLY A 243 21.67 -7.66 47.62
N VAL A 244 22.77 -6.98 47.25
CA VAL A 244 24.15 -7.44 47.52
C VAL A 244 24.43 -7.51 49.03
N TYR A 245 24.00 -6.51 49.80
CA TYR A 245 24.12 -6.49 51.26
C TYR A 245 23.41 -7.69 51.91
N ILE A 246 22.15 -7.95 51.54
CA ILE A 246 21.42 -9.14 52.02
C ILE A 246 22.14 -10.43 51.59
N PHE A 247 22.63 -10.52 50.35
CA PHE A 247 23.32 -11.71 49.85
C PHE A 247 24.63 -11.98 50.61
N GLN A 248 25.40 -10.94 50.93
CA GLN A 248 26.63 -11.05 51.72
C GLN A 248 26.35 -11.45 53.18
N HIS A 249 25.28 -10.93 53.80
CA HIS A 249 24.95 -11.25 55.19
C HIS A 249 24.21 -12.58 55.39
N HIS A 250 23.60 -13.18 54.35
CA HIS A 250 22.93 -14.49 54.47
C HIS A 250 23.82 -15.71 54.22
N TRP A 251 25.03 -15.55 53.67
CA TRP A 251 25.86 -16.68 53.19
C TRP A 251 26.97 -17.16 54.15
N THR A 252 27.01 -16.68 55.39
CA THR A 252 27.94 -17.20 56.42
C THR A 252 27.54 -18.56 57.00
N VAL A 253 26.36 -19.11 56.66
CA VAL A 253 25.86 -20.39 57.22
C VAL A 253 25.27 -21.34 56.16
N ARG A 254 26.11 -21.84 55.24
CA ARG A 254 26.01 -23.27 54.84
C ARG A 254 27.29 -23.83 54.24
N SER A 255 27.63 -25.07 54.64
CA SER A 255 28.80 -25.80 54.17
C SER A 255 28.72 -26.14 52.68
N LEU A 256 29.89 -26.15 52.04
CA LEU A 256 30.12 -26.60 50.66
C LEU A 256 29.59 -28.02 50.41
N ARG A 257 29.02 -28.22 49.22
CA ARG A 257 29.14 -29.45 48.41
C ARG A 257 29.22 -29.05 46.94
N PRO A 258 30.19 -29.54 46.15
CA PRO A 258 30.18 -29.34 44.71
C PRO A 258 29.11 -30.22 44.05
N ILE A 259 28.46 -29.69 43.02
CA ILE A 259 27.67 -30.46 42.06
C ILE A 259 28.33 -30.27 40.69
N ALA A 260 28.32 -31.32 39.87
CA ALA A 260 29.14 -31.39 38.65
C ALA A 260 28.69 -30.40 37.56
N GLN A 261 29.65 -30.03 36.73
CA GLN A 261 29.48 -29.21 35.53
C GLN A 261 28.81 -30.04 34.40
N SER A 262 27.92 -29.41 33.63
CA SER A 262 27.33 -29.96 32.40
C SER A 262 27.58 -28.96 31.27
N ASP A 263 28.32 -29.38 30.24
CA ASP A 263 28.78 -28.50 29.16
C ASP A 263 27.79 -28.46 27.99
N ASP A 264 26.68 -27.74 28.17
CA ASP A 264 25.68 -27.51 27.11
C ASP A 264 26.06 -26.30 26.25
N GLY A 265 26.82 -26.54 25.17
CA GLY A 265 27.37 -25.52 24.30
C GLY A 265 26.33 -24.80 23.42
N ILE A 266 26.03 -23.54 23.72
CA ILE A 266 25.22 -22.65 22.87
C ILE A 266 26.13 -21.70 22.08
N SER A 267 26.02 -21.73 20.75
CA SER A 267 26.75 -20.84 19.85
C SER A 267 26.06 -19.47 19.73
N THR A 268 26.78 -18.41 20.07
CA THR A 268 26.31 -17.04 19.85
C THR A 268 26.27 -16.72 18.35
N PRO A 269 25.17 -16.18 17.79
CA PRO A 269 25.14 -15.73 16.40
C PRO A 269 26.10 -14.56 16.21
N LYS A 270 26.91 -14.59 15.15
CA LYS A 270 27.77 -13.46 14.78
C LYS A 270 26.94 -12.29 14.28
N SER A 271 27.28 -11.07 14.70
CA SER A 271 26.68 -9.84 14.20
C SER A 271 26.86 -9.71 12.68
N VAL A 272 25.77 -9.56 11.95
CA VAL A 272 25.82 -9.16 10.53
C VAL A 272 26.17 -7.68 10.47
N ILE A 273 27.40 -7.38 10.03
CA ILE A 273 27.81 -6.01 9.71
C ILE A 273 27.25 -5.69 8.32
N VAL A 274 26.30 -4.75 8.26
CA VAL A 274 25.80 -4.20 6.99
C VAL A 274 26.75 -3.07 6.57
N GLU A 275 27.73 -3.39 5.73
CA GLU A 275 28.69 -2.43 5.21
C GLU A 275 28.08 -1.66 4.03
N PHE A 276 27.73 -0.39 4.26
CA PHE A 276 27.19 0.51 3.23
C PHE A 276 28.31 0.94 2.27
N CYS A 277 28.38 0.29 1.10
CA CYS A 277 29.34 0.61 0.05
C CYS A 277 29.00 1.93 -0.66
N ASN A 278 29.33 3.06 -0.01
CA ASN A 278 29.18 4.40 -0.58
C ASN A 278 30.29 4.69 -1.60
N ARG A 279 30.09 4.27 -2.86
CA ARG A 279 30.70 4.87 -4.07
C ARG A 279 29.96 4.45 -5.33
N CYS A 280 29.09 5.33 -5.83
CA CYS A 280 28.93 5.47 -7.28
C CYS A 280 30.11 6.31 -7.79
N GLY A 281 30.63 5.96 -8.97
CA GLY A 281 31.74 6.66 -9.62
C GLY A 281 32.07 5.97 -10.94
N ASP A 282 31.88 6.69 -12.03
CA ASP A 282 32.03 6.21 -13.39
C ASP A 282 33.52 6.07 -13.79
N ASP A 283 33.88 5.03 -14.55
CA ASP A 283 34.47 5.19 -15.89
C ASP A 283 34.49 3.84 -16.65
N LEU A 284 35.04 3.85 -17.87
CA LEU A 284 34.85 2.87 -18.95
C LEU A 284 35.92 1.75 -19.05
N THR A 285 35.62 0.81 -19.95
CA THR A 285 36.52 -0.15 -20.65
C THR A 285 36.86 -1.51 -20.01
N SER A 286 36.23 -2.55 -20.61
CA SER A 286 36.71 -3.92 -20.89
C SER A 286 38.23 -4.07 -21.16
N PRO A 287 38.88 -5.26 -20.96
CA PRO A 287 38.32 -6.54 -21.43
C PRO A 287 38.63 -7.88 -20.72
N LEU A 288 37.77 -8.86 -21.01
CA LEU A 288 38.01 -10.30 -21.19
C LEU A 288 38.90 -11.07 -20.18
N SER A 289 38.24 -11.92 -19.38
CA SER A 289 38.77 -13.25 -19.03
C SER A 289 37.68 -14.32 -19.19
N ARG A 290 38.08 -15.58 -19.37
CA ARG A 290 37.20 -16.70 -19.77
C ARG A 290 36.93 -17.63 -18.59
N HIS A 291 35.68 -18.06 -18.39
CA HIS A 291 35.36 -19.38 -17.84
C HIS A 291 34.12 -19.97 -18.51
N SER A 292 34.02 -21.29 -18.53
CA SER A 292 33.11 -22.06 -19.40
C SER A 292 31.78 -22.39 -18.68
N PRO A 293 30.62 -22.44 -19.38
CA PRO A 293 29.33 -22.66 -18.74
C PRO A 293 29.09 -24.11 -18.31
N SER A 294 28.30 -24.29 -17.25
CA SER A 294 27.75 -25.60 -16.88
C SER A 294 26.64 -26.02 -17.85
N LYS A 295 26.42 -27.34 -17.98
CA LYS A 295 25.47 -27.92 -18.94
C LYS A 295 24.02 -27.67 -18.54
N ILE A 296 23.22 -27.17 -19.48
CA ILE A 296 21.76 -27.34 -19.49
C ILE A 296 21.43 -28.45 -20.48
N THR A 297 20.68 -29.45 -20.03
CA THR A 297 20.30 -30.62 -20.85
C THR A 297 18.97 -30.34 -21.55
N HIS A 298 18.96 -30.24 -22.88
CA HIS A 298 17.72 -30.14 -23.65
C HIS A 298 16.90 -31.44 -23.57
N LEU A 299 15.64 -31.35 -23.12
CA LEU A 299 14.63 -32.33 -23.53
C LEU A 299 14.14 -32.00 -24.95
N LYS A 300 14.10 -33.02 -25.81
CA LYS A 300 13.37 -32.94 -27.09
C LYS A 300 11.90 -33.23 -26.84
N GLN A 301 11.01 -32.35 -27.30
CA GLN A 301 9.64 -32.76 -27.59
C GLN A 301 9.60 -33.47 -28.95
N HIS A 302 8.98 -34.65 -28.98
CA HIS A 302 8.60 -35.32 -30.22
C HIS A 302 7.09 -35.14 -30.42
N SER A 303 6.70 -34.64 -31.59
CA SER A 303 5.32 -34.77 -32.09
C SER A 303 5.27 -35.96 -33.07
N PRO A 304 4.26 -36.84 -32.93
CA PRO A 304 3.66 -37.57 -34.04
C PRO A 304 2.40 -36.84 -34.55
N ARG A 305 1.80 -37.42 -35.59
CA ARG A 305 0.52 -37.03 -36.20
C ARG A 305 -0.62 -37.83 -35.56
#